data_AF-A0A7R9DQY7-F1
#
_entry.id   AF-A0A7R9DQY7-F1
#
_cell.length_a   1.000
_cell.length_b   1.000
_cell.length_c   1.000
_cell.angle_alpha   90.00
_cell.angle_beta   90.00
_cell.angle_gamma   90.00
#
_symmetry.space_group_name_H-M   'P 1'
#
loop_
_entity.id
_entity.type
_entity.pdbx_description
1 polymer ?
#
loop_
_entity_poly.entity_id
_entity_poly.type
_entity_poly.pdbx_seq_one_letter_code
_entity_poly.pdbx_strand_id
1 'polypeptide(L)'
;MYYPMRAVRTKRYKLIHNLNYKMPFPIDQDFYISPSFQDLLNRTQAKEPLNWYKTLEQYYYRDEWELFDLKKDADELHNLVTVQSYQVSSNQIS
;
A
#
# COMPACT_ATOMS: atom_id res chain seq x y z
N MET A 1 -9.13 5.10 -14.34
CA MET A 1 -8.60 4.84 -12.98
C MET A 1 -7.89 6.11 -12.50
N TYR A 2 -8.31 6.74 -11.39
CA TYR A 2 -7.70 7.99 -10.89
C TYR A 2 -7.23 7.83 -9.44
N TYR A 3 -5.98 7.43 -9.26
CA TYR A 3 -5.33 7.24 -7.96
C TYR A 3 -3.88 7.75 -8.01
N PRO A 4 -3.68 9.08 -7.98
CA PRO A 4 -2.35 9.66 -8.11
C PRO A 4 -1.50 9.35 -6.87
N MET A 5 -0.25 8.95 -7.13
CA MET A 5 0.77 8.69 -6.11
C MET A 5 2.04 9.49 -6.42
N ARG A 6 2.77 9.85 -5.36
CA ARG A 6 4.14 10.38 -5.44
C ARG A 6 5.03 9.53 -4.54
N ALA A 7 6.27 9.30 -4.96
CA ALA A 7 7.20 8.53 -4.16
C ALA A 7 8.62 9.10 -4.23
N VAL A 8 9.32 9.00 -3.10
CA VAL A 8 10.76 9.26 -3.01
C VAL A 8 11.42 8.01 -2.45
N ARG A 9 12.48 7.54 -3.09
CA ARG A 9 13.21 6.34 -2.69
C ARG A 9 14.69 6.64 -2.56
N THR A 10 15.25 6.21 -1.44
CA THR A 10 16.70 6.16 -1.18
C THR A 10 17.14 4.69 -1.12
N LYS A 11 18.44 4.45 -0.86
CA LYS A 11 18.95 3.08 -0.64
C LYS A 11 18.28 2.38 0.56
N ARG A 12 17.88 3.15 1.59
CA ARG A 12 17.36 2.61 2.84
C ARG A 12 15.86 2.82 3.01
N TYR A 13 15.33 3.95 2.57
CA TYR A 13 13.94 4.31 2.84
C TYR A 13 13.15 4.55 1.56
N LYS A 14 11.86 4.24 1.60
CA LYS A 14 10.87 4.60 0.58
C LYS A 14 9.70 5.30 1.26
N LEU A 15 9.36 6.48 0.76
CA LEU A 15 8.17 7.25 1.15
C LEU A 15 7.21 7.29 -0.03
N ILE A 16 5.93 6.99 0.22
CA ILE A 16 4.84 7.10 -0.74
C ILE A 16 3.79 8.05 -0.17
N HIS A 17 3.27 8.95 -1.02
CA HIS A 17 2.11 9.79 -0.76
C HIS A 17 0.96 9.37 -1.68
N ASN A 18 -0.10 8.82 -1.08
CA ASN A 18 -1.32 8.40 -1.75
C ASN A 18 -2.34 9.56 -1.70
N LEU A 19 -2.40 10.40 -2.75
CA LEU A 19 -3.21 11.61 -2.71
C LEU A 19 -4.72 11.32 -2.57
N ASN A 20 -5.18 10.18 -3.11
CA ASN A 20 -6.57 9.74 -3.05
C ASN A 20 -6.78 8.56 -2.08
N TYR A 21 -6.05 8.51 -0.96
CA TYR A 21 -6.04 7.36 -0.03
C TYR A 21 -7.41 6.94 0.54
N LYS A 22 -8.38 7.86 0.62
CA LYS A 22 -9.74 7.54 1.09
C LYS A 22 -10.58 6.76 0.07
N MET A 23 -10.11 6.64 -1.17
CA MET A 23 -10.75 5.85 -2.22
C MET A 23 -10.01 4.50 -2.36
N PRO A 24 -10.69 3.42 -2.79
CA PRO A 24 -10.02 2.15 -3.02
C PRO A 24 -9.01 2.25 -4.17
N PHE A 25 -7.84 1.63 -4.01
CA PHE A 25 -6.84 1.48 -5.06
C PHE A 25 -7.47 0.76 -6.27
N PRO A 26 -7.46 1.37 -7.47
CA PRO A 26 -8.18 0.83 -8.60
C PRO A 26 -7.46 -0.41 -9.17
N ILE A 27 -8.25 -1.39 -9.62
CA ILE A 27 -7.76 -2.57 -10.36
C ILE A 27 -8.05 -2.37 -11.84
N ASP A 28 -7.05 -2.59 -12.69
CA ASP A 28 -7.21 -2.56 -14.14
C ASP A 28 -7.89 -3.83 -14.66
N GLN A 29 -8.51 -3.75 -15.84
CA GLN A 29 -9.32 -4.85 -16.38
C GLN A 29 -8.49 -6.10 -16.66
N ASP A 30 -7.27 -5.94 -17.18
CA ASP A 30 -6.39 -7.05 -17.53
C ASP A 30 -5.90 -7.79 -16.28
N PHE A 31 -5.51 -7.07 -15.23
CA PHE A 31 -5.17 -7.69 -13.95
C PHE A 31 -6.38 -8.30 -13.26
N TYR A 32 -7.55 -7.65 -13.32
CA TYR A 32 -8.78 -8.16 -12.74
C TYR A 32 -9.12 -9.56 -13.25
N ILE A 33 -9.00 -9.80 -14.55
CA ILE A 33 -9.33 -11.11 -15.16
C ILE A 33 -8.21 -12.16 -14.97
N SER A 34 -7.06 -11.79 -14.41
CA SER A 34 -5.94 -12.72 -14.24
C SER A 34 -6.31 -13.87 -13.29
N PRO A 35 -5.87 -15.12 -13.55
CA PRO A 35 -6.18 -16.26 -12.69
C PRO A 35 -5.74 -16.06 -11.23
N SER A 36 -4.59 -15.40 -11.02
CA SER A 36 -4.08 -15.12 -9.67
C SER A 36 -4.98 -14.16 -8.90
N PHE A 37 -5.48 -13.09 -9.54
CA PHE A 37 -6.37 -12.15 -8.86
C PHE A 37 -7.76 -12.75 -8.65
N GLN A 38 -8.25 -13.56 -9.60
CA GLN A 38 -9.51 -14.29 -9.43
C GLN A 38 -9.46 -15.31 -8.28
N ASP A 39 -8.36 -16.06 -8.12
CA ASP A 39 -8.16 -16.93 -6.93
C ASP A 39 -8.18 -16.11 -5.64
N LEU A 40 -7.48 -14.97 -5.60
CA LEU A 40 -7.46 -14.07 -4.45
C LEU A 40 -8.88 -13.56 -4.09
N LEU A 41 -9.67 -13.14 -5.10
CA LEU A 41 -11.05 -12.70 -4.92
C LEU A 41 -11.94 -13.83 -4.37
N ASN A 42 -11.88 -15.01 -4.99
CA ASN A 42 -12.68 -16.17 -4.62
C ASN A 42 -12.38 -16.62 -3.19
N ARG A 43 -11.09 -16.76 -2.83
CA ARG A 43 -10.68 -17.11 -1.47
C ARG A 43 -11.10 -16.06 -0.45
N THR A 44 -10.97 -14.78 -0.78
CA THR A 44 -11.40 -13.70 0.13
C THR A 44 -12.91 -13.75 0.37
N GLN A 45 -13.72 -13.97 -0.67
CA GLN A 45 -15.18 -14.10 -0.54
C GLN A 45 -15.57 -15.34 0.26
N ALA A 46 -14.89 -16.47 0.03
CA ALA A 46 -15.09 -17.72 0.76
C ALA A 46 -14.51 -17.69 2.19
N LYS A 47 -13.81 -16.61 2.58
CA LYS A 47 -13.06 -16.49 3.85
C LYS A 47 -12.03 -17.60 4.05
N GLU A 48 -11.44 -18.06 2.95
CA GLU A 48 -10.34 -19.01 2.97
C GLU A 48 -9.00 -18.30 3.26
N PRO A 49 -7.99 -19.05 3.75
CA PRO A 49 -6.63 -18.54 3.86
C PRO A 49 -6.11 -18.04 2.50
N LEU A 50 -5.48 -16.88 2.51
CA LEU A 50 -4.82 -16.29 1.34
C LEU A 50 -3.34 -16.65 1.36
N ASN A 51 -2.80 -17.08 0.23
CA ASN A 51 -1.35 -17.24 0.04
C ASN A 51 -0.70 -15.90 -0.29
N TRP A 52 -1.00 -14.89 0.52
CA TRP A 52 -0.56 -13.51 0.32
C TRP A 52 -0.27 -12.84 1.65
N TYR A 53 0.69 -11.94 1.65
CA TYR A 53 1.16 -11.23 2.85
C TYR A 53 0.27 -10.02 3.22
N LYS A 54 -0.80 -9.77 2.45
CA LYS A 54 -1.81 -8.72 2.67
C LYS A 54 -3.21 -9.29 2.52
N THR A 55 -4.21 -8.52 2.95
CA THR A 55 -5.61 -8.72 2.58
C THR A 55 -6.02 -7.78 1.45
N LEU A 56 -7.12 -8.08 0.76
CA LEU A 56 -7.69 -7.14 -0.23
C LEU A 56 -8.06 -5.80 0.40
N GLU A 57 -8.55 -5.79 1.64
CA GLU A 57 -8.89 -4.55 2.36
C GLU A 57 -7.66 -3.64 2.50
N GLN A 58 -6.54 -4.19 2.98
CA GLN A 58 -5.27 -3.44 3.09
C GLN A 58 -4.71 -2.99 1.74
N TYR A 59 -4.99 -3.75 0.67
CA TYR A 59 -4.52 -3.39 -0.67
C TYR A 59 -5.32 -2.24 -1.28
N TYR A 60 -6.64 -2.24 -1.04
CA TYR A 60 -7.56 -1.22 -1.50
C TYR A 60 -7.44 0.06 -0.69
N TYR A 61 -7.47 -0.02 0.63
CA TYR A 61 -7.49 1.15 1.51
C TYR A 61 -6.12 1.34 2.14
N ARG A 62 -5.32 2.20 1.50
CA ARG A 62 -3.95 2.49 1.91
C ARG A 62 -3.91 3.75 2.77
N ASP A 63 -2.88 3.88 3.58
CA ASP A 63 -2.63 5.11 4.34
C ASP A 63 -2.27 6.26 3.39
N GLU A 64 -2.53 7.50 3.80
CA GLU A 64 -2.10 8.68 3.02
C GLU A 64 -0.57 8.68 2.83
N TRP A 65 0.16 8.36 3.89
CA TRP A 65 1.61 8.36 3.92
C TRP A 65 2.12 6.98 4.31
N GLU A 66 2.96 6.40 3.46
CA GLU A 66 3.58 5.09 3.70
C GLU A 66 5.10 5.23 3.68
N LEU A 67 5.76 4.98 4.82
CA LEU A 67 7.22 5.04 4.98
C LEU A 67 7.76 3.65 5.36
N PHE A 68 8.73 3.15 4.60
CA PHE A 68 9.33 1.83 4.83
C PHE A 68 10.86 1.91 4.92
N ASP A 69 11.46 1.15 5.86
CA ASP A 69 12.91 0.89 5.92
C ASP A 69 13.25 -0.37 5.12
N LEU A 70 13.57 -0.22 3.84
CA LEU A 70 13.86 -1.29 2.89
C LEU A 70 15.03 -2.20 3.30
N LYS A 71 15.90 -1.77 4.23
CA LYS A 71 16.99 -2.62 4.74
C LYS A 71 16.47 -3.63 5.77
N LYS A 72 15.46 -3.25 6.55
CA LYS A 72 14.86 -4.09 7.61
C LYS A 72 13.60 -4.79 7.16
N ASP A 73 12.88 -4.20 6.22
CA ASP A 73 11.58 -4.63 5.73
C ASP A 73 11.52 -4.45 4.21
N ALA A 74 12.10 -5.43 3.52
CA ALA A 74 12.19 -5.41 2.05
C ALA A 74 10.81 -5.56 1.38
N ASP A 75 9.86 -6.20 2.07
CA ASP A 75 8.50 -6.46 1.59
C ASP A 75 7.51 -5.32 1.90
N GLU A 76 7.98 -4.23 2.51
CA GLU A 76 7.19 -3.02 2.79
C GLU A 76 5.91 -3.33 3.59
N LEU A 77 6.05 -4.14 4.65
CA LEU A 77 4.96 -4.63 5.48
C LEU A 77 4.59 -3.67 6.62
N HIS A 78 5.57 -2.96 7.17
CA HIS A 78 5.45 -2.16 8.37
C HIS A 78 5.57 -0.67 8.02
N ASN A 79 4.42 0.01 7.94
CA ASN A 79 4.39 1.46 7.72
C ASN A 79 4.90 2.19 8.97
N LEU A 80 6.06 2.83 8.87
CA LEU A 80 6.68 3.56 9.97
C LEU A 80 5.92 4.85 10.33
N VAL A 81 5.07 5.38 9.45
CA VAL A 81 4.24 6.57 9.74
C VAL A 81 3.14 6.26 10.75
N THR A 82 2.60 5.04 10.75
CA THR A 82 1.51 4.66 11.66
C THR A 82 2.03 4.06 12.97
N VAL A 83 3.14 3.34 12.92
CA VAL A 83 3.80 2.75 14.11
C VAL A 83 4.39 3.83 15.02
N GLN A 84 4.86 4.91 14.43
CA GLN A 84 5.46 6.03 15.10
C GLN A 84 4.53 7.18 14.80
N SER A 85 3.72 7.66 15.76
CA SER A 85 2.92 8.87 15.63
C SER A 85 3.85 10.08 15.43
N TYR A 86 4.47 10.14 14.25
CA TYR A 86 5.44 11.13 13.85
C TYR A 86 4.62 12.33 13.41
N GLN A 87 4.44 13.28 14.32
CA GLN A 87 4.00 14.61 13.93
C GLN A 87 5.11 15.21 13.07
N VAL A 88 4.94 15.14 11.75
CA VAL A 88 5.78 15.87 10.81
C VAL A 88 5.48 17.36 11.04
N SER A 89 6.38 18.04 11.74
CA SER A 89 6.42 19.49 11.76
C SER A 89 6.72 19.97 10.34
N SER A 90 5.76 20.67 9.75
CA SER A 90 5.66 21.09 8.35
C SER A 90 6.70 22.14 7.90
N ASN A 91 7.89 22.20 8.51
CA ASN A 91 8.79 23.36 8.41
C ASN A 91 10.10 23.14 7.62
N GLN A 92 10.23 22.11 6.76
CA GLN A 92 11.49 21.90 6.01
C GLN A 92 11.35 21.59 4.52
N ILE A 93 10.34 22.15 3.86
CA ILE A 93 10.35 22.25 2.39
C ILE A 93 10.13 23.71 2.02
N SER A 94 11.22 24.49 2.02
CA SER A 94 11.33 25.82 1.44
C SER A 94 12.72 25.95 0.82
#